data_AF-A0A975G6K8-F1
#
_entry.id   AF-A0A975G6K8-F1
#
_cell.length_a   1.000
_cell.length_b   1.000
_cell.length_c   1.000
_cell.angle_alpha   90.00
_cell.angle_beta   90.00
_cell.angle_gamma   90.00
#
_symmetry.space_group_name_H-M   'P 1'
#
loop_
_entity.id
_entity.type
_entity.pdbx_description
1 polymer ?
#
loop_
_entity_poly.entity_id
_entity_poly.type
_entity_poly.pdbx_seq_one_letter_code
_entity_poly.pdbx_strand_id
1 'polypeptide(L)'
;MKRPSLIPVIAASLLGTGAANAHVITTGLGPLYDGATHLALSPEDCVPLVALGLFAGLRGPDAARRAFFVIPAAWLAGGWLGLSGGMAPAFPIAAASFLVLGLLIATDCKMKPAWVAALAGLISATHAWLDGVAVRAEGGEHLGTLGGAITATVFFLLSAGLVLALKPGWTRIVVRVLGSWIAATGLLMAGWWIHTSKPRPPKPPQGAARASIFWRASAALSACPALSAAAASPFSETRSAGKALRAPS
;
A
#
# COMPACT_ATOMS: atom_id res chain seq x y z
N MET A 1 -30.39 17.44 -36.76
CA MET A 1 -29.63 16.17 -36.68
C MET A 1 -29.57 15.73 -35.22
N LYS A 2 -30.31 14.69 -34.81
CA LYS A 2 -30.32 14.18 -33.43
C LYS A 2 -29.15 13.19 -33.27
N ARG A 3 -28.26 13.43 -32.29
CA ARG A 3 -27.16 12.50 -31.98
C ARG A 3 -27.75 11.21 -31.38
N PRO A 4 -27.41 10.01 -31.89
CA PRO A 4 -27.86 8.78 -31.26
C PRO A 4 -27.25 8.64 -29.86
N SER A 5 -28.08 8.23 -28.90
CA SER A 5 -27.69 7.96 -27.52
C SER A 5 -26.71 6.79 -27.47
N LEU A 6 -25.55 6.98 -26.83
CA LEU A 6 -24.52 5.94 -26.59
C LEU A 6 -24.88 5.00 -25.43
N ILE A 7 -25.94 5.32 -24.67
CA ILE A 7 -26.39 4.60 -23.48
C ILE A 7 -26.72 3.11 -23.76
N PRO A 8 -27.48 2.73 -24.81
CA PRO A 8 -27.77 1.32 -25.07
C PRO A 8 -26.54 0.52 -25.48
N VAL A 9 -25.55 1.15 -26.12
CA VAL A 9 -24.28 0.50 -26.49
C VAL A 9 -23.45 0.22 -25.24
N ILE A 10 -23.37 1.17 -24.31
CA ILE A 10 -22.67 0.99 -23.03
C ILE A 10 -23.38 -0.07 -22.18
N ALA A 11 -24.71 -0.05 -22.11
CA ALA A 11 -25.50 -1.04 -21.38
C ALA A 11 -25.34 -2.46 -21.96
N ALA A 12 -25.34 -2.60 -23.30
CA ALA A 12 -25.10 -3.87 -23.96
C ALA A 12 -23.67 -4.41 -23.70
N SER A 13 -22.67 -3.52 -23.68
CA SER A 13 -21.28 -3.89 -23.37
C SER A 13 -21.08 -4.34 -21.91
N LEU A 14 -21.84 -3.78 -20.96
CA LEU A 14 -21.78 -4.16 -19.54
C LEU A 14 -22.51 -5.47 -19.24
N LEU A 15 -23.54 -5.81 -20.02
CA LEU A 15 -24.34 -7.04 -19.83
C LEU A 15 -23.79 -8.24 -20.62
N GLY A 16 -22.85 -8.00 -21.54
CA GLY A 16 -22.23 -9.01 -22.40
C GLY A 16 -20.96 -9.67 -21.84
N THR A 17 -20.72 -9.61 -20.53
CA THR A 17 -19.62 -10.36 -19.91
C THR A 17 -19.96 -11.85 -19.90
N GLY A 18 -19.69 -12.54 -21.01
CA GLY A 18 -19.65 -14.00 -21.04
C GLY A 18 -18.67 -14.54 -20.00
N ALA A 19 -18.79 -15.82 -19.65
CA ALA A 19 -17.87 -16.47 -18.71
C ALA A 19 -16.42 -16.19 -19.12
N ALA A 20 -15.72 -15.35 -18.35
CA ALA A 20 -14.31 -15.12 -18.49
C ALA A 20 -13.61 -16.42 -18.14
N ASN A 21 -13.35 -17.26 -19.14
CA ASN A 21 -12.50 -18.43 -19.02
C ASN A 21 -11.06 -17.94 -18.80
N ALA A 22 -10.76 -17.50 -17.58
CA ALA A 22 -9.43 -17.13 -17.13
C ALA A 22 -8.55 -18.36 -16.84
N HIS A 23 -8.75 -19.45 -17.60
CA HIS A 23 -7.79 -20.54 -17.62
C HIS A 23 -6.55 -20.02 -18.34
N VAL A 24 -5.55 -19.61 -17.56
CA VAL A 24 -4.23 -19.26 -18.07
C VAL A 24 -3.77 -20.41 -18.97
N ILE A 25 -3.67 -20.14 -20.28
CA ILE A 25 -3.02 -21.08 -21.19
C ILE A 25 -1.59 -21.23 -20.66
N THR A 26 -1.25 -22.42 -20.18
CA THR A 26 0.01 -22.70 -19.50
C THR A 26 1.15 -22.74 -20.54
N THR A 27 1.52 -21.60 -21.08
CA THR A 27 2.68 -21.44 -21.97
C THR A 27 4.02 -21.52 -21.20
N GLY A 28 3.98 -21.78 -19.88
CA GLY A 28 5.12 -21.66 -18.98
C GLY A 28 5.46 -20.22 -18.59
N LEU A 29 4.79 -19.21 -19.18
CA LEU A 29 5.04 -17.79 -18.91
C LEU A 29 4.24 -17.23 -17.73
N GLY A 30 3.39 -18.04 -17.08
CA GLY A 30 2.59 -17.61 -15.92
C GLY A 30 3.44 -16.89 -14.85
N PRO A 31 4.53 -17.50 -14.36
CA PRO A 31 5.42 -16.86 -13.38
C PRO A 31 6.05 -15.56 -13.88
N LEU A 32 6.38 -15.47 -15.17
CA LEU A 32 6.95 -14.25 -15.77
C LEU A 32 5.94 -13.09 -15.71
N TYR A 33 4.69 -13.33 -16.13
CA TYR A 33 3.64 -12.31 -16.08
C TYR A 33 3.28 -11.96 -14.66
N ASP A 34 3.21 -12.95 -13.77
CA ASP A 34 2.91 -12.75 -12.36
C ASP A 34 3.94 -11.83 -11.69
N GLY A 35 5.23 -12.12 -11.86
CA GLY A 35 6.30 -11.24 -11.36
C GLY A 35 6.30 -9.85 -12.01
N ALA A 36 5.96 -9.75 -13.29
CA ALA A 36 5.81 -8.47 -13.97
C ALA A 36 4.64 -7.64 -13.39
N THR A 37 3.50 -8.27 -13.11
CA THR A 37 2.32 -7.63 -12.52
C THR A 37 2.48 -7.33 -11.04
N HIS A 38 3.16 -8.20 -10.29
CA HIS A 38 3.48 -8.01 -8.88
C HIS A 38 4.22 -6.68 -8.69
N LEU A 39 5.32 -6.49 -9.41
CA LEU A 39 6.08 -5.23 -9.37
C LEU A 39 5.24 -4.02 -9.79
N ALA A 40 4.45 -4.15 -10.88
CA ALA A 40 3.64 -3.05 -11.38
C ALA A 40 2.56 -2.59 -10.38
N LEU A 41 2.07 -3.50 -9.54
CA LEU A 41 1.06 -3.25 -8.52
C LEU A 41 1.65 -2.93 -7.14
N SER A 42 2.95 -3.14 -6.95
CA SER A 42 3.68 -2.81 -5.71
C SER A 42 4.20 -1.36 -5.77
N PRO A 43 3.47 -0.37 -5.20
CA PRO A 43 3.90 1.02 -5.23
C PRO A 43 5.26 1.23 -4.53
N GLU A 44 5.57 0.39 -3.54
CA GLU A 44 6.83 0.38 -2.80
C GLU A 44 8.06 0.09 -3.67
N ASP A 45 7.89 -0.60 -4.79
CA ASP A 45 8.96 -0.90 -5.76
C ASP A 45 8.85 -0.04 -7.02
N CYS A 46 7.62 0.21 -7.49
CA CYS A 46 7.36 1.01 -8.68
C CYS A 46 7.77 2.49 -8.48
N VAL A 47 7.43 3.11 -7.36
CA VAL A 47 7.73 4.54 -7.13
C VAL A 47 9.24 4.84 -7.08
N PRO A 48 10.09 4.04 -6.40
CA PRO A 48 11.54 4.24 -6.42
C PRO A 48 12.14 4.11 -7.83
N LEU A 49 11.63 3.20 -8.66
CA LEU A 49 12.08 3.05 -10.04
C LEU A 49 11.69 4.25 -10.91
N VAL A 50 10.46 4.73 -10.76
CA VAL A 50 10.00 5.97 -11.40
C VAL A 50 10.87 7.15 -10.93
N ALA A 51 11.11 7.27 -9.62
CA ALA A 51 11.94 8.32 -9.04
C ALA A 51 13.39 8.27 -9.54
N LEU A 52 13.99 7.08 -9.67
CA LEU A 52 15.29 6.89 -10.30
C LEU A 52 15.28 7.37 -11.75
N GLY A 53 14.24 7.06 -12.51
CA GLY A 53 14.08 7.53 -13.88
C GLY A 53 13.97 9.06 -13.97
N LEU A 54 13.15 9.67 -13.11
CA LEU A 54 13.03 11.14 -13.01
C LEU A 54 14.38 11.78 -12.69
N PHE A 55 15.09 11.25 -11.68
CA PHE A 55 16.39 11.76 -11.26
C PHE A 55 17.45 11.59 -12.35
N ALA A 56 17.56 10.41 -12.94
CA ALA A 56 18.51 10.14 -14.02
C ALA A 56 18.24 11.01 -15.25
N GLY A 57 16.97 11.20 -15.63
CA GLY A 57 16.56 12.13 -16.68
C GLY A 57 16.97 13.57 -16.39
N LEU A 58 16.82 14.05 -15.15
CA LEU A 58 17.30 15.37 -14.72
C LEU A 58 18.83 15.51 -14.78
N ARG A 59 19.59 14.41 -14.73
CA ARG A 59 21.06 14.38 -14.85
C ARG A 59 21.53 14.21 -16.30
N GLY A 60 20.62 13.96 -17.23
CA GLY A 60 20.88 13.94 -18.66
C GLY A 60 21.18 12.54 -19.23
N PRO A 61 21.40 12.44 -20.56
CA PRO A 61 21.43 11.17 -21.28
C PRO A 61 22.53 10.20 -20.80
N ASP A 62 23.71 10.69 -20.41
CA ASP A 62 24.79 9.82 -19.92
C ASP A 62 24.40 9.11 -18.62
N ALA A 63 23.81 9.83 -17.65
CA ALA A 63 23.34 9.25 -16.41
C ALA A 63 22.23 8.22 -16.64
N ALA A 64 21.25 8.54 -17.50
CA ALA A 64 20.17 7.63 -17.86
C ALA A 64 20.66 6.36 -18.57
N ARG A 65 21.62 6.47 -19.50
CA ARG A 65 22.19 5.31 -20.21
C ARG A 65 22.96 4.38 -19.28
N ARG A 66 23.77 4.92 -18.37
CA ARG A 66 24.48 4.09 -17.39
C ARG A 66 23.51 3.37 -16.46
N ALA A 67 22.52 4.09 -15.94
CA ALA A 67 21.48 3.49 -15.10
C ALA A 67 20.67 2.43 -15.85
N PHE A 68 20.37 2.63 -17.14
CA PHE A 68 19.67 1.63 -17.97
C PHE A 68 20.38 0.27 -18.02
N PHE A 69 21.71 0.23 -18.08
CA PHE A 69 22.45 -1.04 -18.04
C PHE A 69 22.57 -1.61 -16.62
N VAL A 70 22.68 -0.74 -15.61
CA VAL A 70 22.87 -1.15 -14.23
C VAL A 70 21.59 -1.71 -13.60
N ILE A 71 20.44 -1.08 -13.84
CA ILE A 71 19.15 -1.46 -13.23
C ILE A 71 18.75 -2.91 -13.50
N PRO A 72 18.67 -3.42 -14.74
CA PRO A 72 18.26 -4.80 -15.00
C PRO A 72 19.23 -5.81 -14.40
N ALA A 73 20.54 -5.54 -14.47
CA ALA A 73 21.55 -6.42 -13.89
C ALA A 73 21.46 -6.46 -12.36
N ALA A 74 21.32 -5.29 -11.72
CA ALA A 74 21.14 -5.18 -10.28
C ALA A 74 19.82 -5.79 -9.81
N TRP A 75 18.75 -5.62 -10.59
CA TRP A 75 17.44 -6.22 -10.29
C TRP A 75 17.51 -7.74 -10.33
N LEU A 76 18.08 -8.32 -11.38
CA LEU A 76 18.22 -9.78 -11.49
C LEU A 76 19.12 -10.33 -10.36
N ALA A 77 20.25 -9.68 -10.10
CA ALA A 77 21.15 -10.10 -9.02
C ALA A 77 20.46 -10.03 -7.65
N GLY A 78 19.80 -8.90 -7.33
CA GLY A 78 19.05 -8.73 -6.09
C GLY A 78 17.90 -9.73 -5.96
N GLY A 79 17.09 -9.87 -7.00
CA GLY A 79 15.96 -10.80 -7.04
C GLY A 79 16.36 -12.25 -6.85
N TRP A 80 17.43 -12.71 -7.51
CA TRP A 80 17.93 -14.07 -7.32
C TRP A 80 18.53 -14.28 -5.93
N LEU A 81 19.22 -13.27 -5.37
CA LEU A 81 19.67 -13.33 -3.98
C LEU A 81 18.46 -13.42 -3.02
N GLY A 82 17.38 -12.67 -3.27
CA GLY A 82 16.16 -12.71 -2.46
C GLY A 82 15.46 -14.07 -2.52
N LEU A 83 15.38 -14.65 -3.73
CA LEU A 83 14.88 -16.00 -3.95
C LEU A 83 15.73 -17.06 -3.24
N SER A 84 17.03 -16.85 -3.06
CA SER A 84 17.91 -17.81 -2.36
C SER A 84 17.71 -17.82 -0.84
N GLY A 85 17.12 -16.75 -0.29
CA GLY A 85 16.81 -16.61 1.13
C GLY A 85 16.87 -15.15 1.58
N GLY A 86 16.09 -14.82 2.61
CA GLY A 86 16.09 -13.49 3.19
C GLY A 86 15.19 -13.38 4.42
N MET A 87 15.44 -12.36 5.22
CA MET A 87 14.63 -12.00 6.38
C MET A 87 13.88 -10.72 6.05
N ALA A 88 12.65 -10.58 6.56
CA ALA A 88 11.93 -9.32 6.51
C ALA A 88 12.81 -8.20 7.12
N PRO A 89 12.94 -7.06 6.43
CA PRO A 89 13.78 -5.97 6.91
C PRO A 89 13.18 -5.37 8.19
N ALA A 90 14.04 -5.12 9.18
CA ALA A 90 13.64 -4.45 10.43
C ALA A 90 13.37 -2.94 10.25
N PHE A 91 13.58 -2.39 9.06
CA PHE A 91 13.52 -0.97 8.75
C PHE A 91 12.71 -0.76 7.45
N PRO A 92 11.88 0.31 7.34
CA PRO A 92 11.03 0.53 6.17
C PRO A 92 11.84 1.07 4.98
N ILE A 93 12.47 0.15 4.24
CA ILE A 93 13.36 0.45 3.11
C ILE A 93 12.66 1.33 2.06
N ALA A 94 11.41 1.01 1.69
CA ALA A 94 10.65 1.81 0.74
C ALA A 94 10.49 3.26 1.21
N ALA A 95 10.19 3.50 2.49
CA ALA A 95 10.07 4.85 3.03
C ALA A 95 11.39 5.63 2.88
N ALA A 96 12.54 4.99 3.14
CA ALA A 96 13.84 5.61 2.96
C ALA A 96 14.17 5.87 1.49
N SER A 97 13.90 4.93 0.58
CA SER A 97 14.08 5.12 -0.87
C SER A 97 13.27 6.30 -1.38
N PHE A 98 12.00 6.41 -0.98
CA PHE A 98 11.12 7.53 -1.34
C PHE A 98 11.68 8.85 -0.81
N LEU A 99 12.08 8.88 0.46
CA LEU A 99 12.62 10.08 1.08
C LEU A 99 13.92 10.55 0.40
N VAL A 100 14.88 9.65 0.21
CA VAL A 100 16.18 9.96 -0.39
C VAL A 100 16.02 10.39 -1.84
N LEU A 101 15.34 9.60 -2.68
CA LEU A 101 15.17 9.93 -4.10
C LEU A 101 14.31 11.17 -4.28
N GLY A 102 13.23 11.31 -3.52
CA GLY A 102 12.37 12.49 -3.54
C GLY A 102 13.14 13.77 -3.20
N LEU A 103 13.98 13.73 -2.16
CA LEU A 103 14.83 14.88 -1.78
C LEU A 103 15.88 15.19 -2.84
N LEU A 104 16.53 14.18 -3.42
CA LEU A 104 17.51 14.37 -4.50
C LEU A 104 16.86 15.04 -5.73
N ILE A 105 15.64 14.64 -6.08
CA ILE A 105 14.87 15.24 -7.16
C ILE A 105 14.45 16.66 -6.80
N ALA A 106 13.85 16.88 -5.63
CA ALA A 106 13.32 18.19 -5.20
C ALA A 106 14.42 19.26 -5.07
N THR A 107 15.56 18.87 -4.52
CA THR A 107 16.76 19.73 -4.40
C THR A 107 17.54 19.86 -5.70
N ASP A 108 17.19 19.07 -6.72
CA ASP A 108 17.89 19.05 -8.00
C ASP A 108 19.40 18.75 -7.84
N CYS A 109 19.72 17.83 -6.91
CA CYS A 109 21.07 17.57 -6.44
C CYS A 109 22.02 17.16 -7.57
N LYS A 110 23.04 17.98 -7.83
CA LYS A 110 24.01 17.77 -8.92
C LYS A 110 24.93 16.59 -8.57
N MET A 111 24.75 15.47 -9.26
CA MET A 111 25.58 14.28 -9.13
C MET A 111 26.22 13.90 -10.47
N LYS A 112 27.43 13.34 -10.41
CA LYS A 112 28.10 12.78 -11.59
C LYS A 112 27.33 11.53 -12.07
N PRO A 113 27.30 11.24 -13.38
CA PRO A 113 26.60 10.07 -13.95
C PRO A 113 26.97 8.73 -13.29
N ALA A 114 28.22 8.55 -12.88
CA ALA A 114 28.66 7.35 -12.16
C ALA A 114 27.95 7.15 -10.81
N TRP A 115 27.72 8.23 -10.05
CA TRP A 115 27.02 8.17 -8.77
C TRP A 115 25.53 7.90 -8.95
N VAL A 116 24.93 8.41 -10.01
CA VAL A 116 23.54 8.10 -10.38
C VAL A 116 23.40 6.61 -10.70
N ALA A 117 24.35 6.06 -11.48
CA ALA A 117 24.36 4.64 -11.80
C ALA A 117 24.58 3.76 -10.56
N ALA A 118 25.50 4.15 -9.67
CA ALA A 118 25.73 3.45 -8.41
C ALA A 118 24.48 3.47 -7.50
N LEU A 119 23.81 4.61 -7.38
CA LEU A 119 22.56 4.73 -6.63
C LEU A 119 21.45 3.89 -7.27
N ALA A 120 21.32 3.92 -8.59
CA ALA A 120 20.36 3.09 -9.32
C ALA A 120 20.60 1.61 -9.08
N GLY A 121 21.86 1.16 -9.09
CA GLY A 121 22.23 -0.22 -8.78
C GLY A 121 21.89 -0.61 -7.34
N LEU A 122 22.24 0.23 -6.37
CA LEU A 122 21.96 -0.04 -4.95
C LEU A 122 20.46 -0.15 -4.67
N ILE A 123 19.69 0.84 -5.12
CA ILE A 123 18.23 0.87 -4.93
C ILE A 123 17.59 -0.30 -5.65
N SER A 124 17.94 -0.56 -6.92
CA SER A 124 17.35 -1.66 -7.69
C SER A 124 17.69 -3.02 -7.09
N ALA A 125 18.93 -3.25 -6.67
CA ALA A 125 19.31 -4.51 -6.03
C ALA A 125 18.59 -4.72 -4.70
N THR A 126 18.42 -3.66 -3.90
CA THR A 126 17.76 -3.75 -2.60
C THR A 126 16.27 -4.02 -2.75
N HIS A 127 15.59 -3.29 -3.64
CA HIS A 127 14.16 -3.51 -3.92
C HIS A 127 13.92 -4.87 -4.55
N ALA A 128 14.74 -5.26 -5.53
CA ALA A 128 14.63 -6.58 -6.13
C ALA A 128 14.91 -7.71 -5.12
N TRP A 129 15.81 -7.51 -4.17
CA TRP A 129 16.02 -8.47 -3.09
C TRP A 129 14.76 -8.67 -2.23
N LEU A 130 14.08 -7.57 -1.86
CA LEU A 130 12.82 -7.64 -1.12
C LEU A 130 11.70 -8.30 -1.95
N ASP A 131 11.57 -7.93 -3.22
CA ASP A 131 10.65 -8.54 -4.18
C ASP A 131 10.93 -10.04 -4.32
N GLY A 132 12.19 -10.46 -4.45
CA GLY A 132 12.58 -11.86 -4.51
C GLY A 132 12.25 -12.65 -3.25
N VAL A 133 12.37 -12.04 -2.06
CA VAL A 133 11.92 -12.65 -0.79
C VAL A 133 10.40 -12.84 -0.77
N ALA A 134 9.64 -11.86 -1.27
CA ALA A 134 8.19 -11.94 -1.36
C ALA A 134 7.74 -13.02 -2.37
N VAL A 135 8.29 -12.99 -3.59
CA VAL A 135 8.02 -13.99 -4.64
C VAL A 135 8.33 -15.40 -4.14
N ARG A 136 9.43 -15.60 -3.41
CA ARG A 136 9.75 -16.91 -2.79
C ARG A 136 8.66 -17.36 -1.81
N ALA A 137 8.16 -16.45 -0.98
CA ALA A 137 7.14 -16.78 0.02
C ALA A 137 5.82 -17.23 -0.63
N GLU A 138 5.56 -16.78 -1.85
CA GLU A 138 4.39 -17.14 -2.66
C GLU A 138 4.61 -18.39 -3.54
N GLY A 139 5.79 -19.02 -3.46
CA GLY A 139 6.16 -20.19 -4.27
C GLY A 139 6.62 -19.84 -5.69
N GLY A 140 6.91 -18.57 -5.96
CA GLY A 140 7.38 -18.09 -7.25
C GLY A 140 8.81 -18.52 -7.59
N GLU A 141 9.10 -18.52 -8.89
CA GLU A 141 10.34 -19.04 -9.47
C GLU A 141 11.21 -17.94 -10.09
N HIS A 142 12.41 -18.29 -10.56
CA HIS A 142 13.35 -17.38 -11.22
C HIS A 142 12.76 -16.63 -12.44
N LEU A 143 11.73 -17.18 -13.08
CA LEU A 143 11.02 -16.50 -14.17
C LEU A 143 10.24 -15.28 -13.67
N GLY A 144 9.74 -15.29 -12.42
CA GLY A 144 9.07 -14.13 -11.82
C GLY A 144 10.02 -12.94 -11.65
N THR A 145 11.25 -13.18 -11.20
CA THR A 145 12.24 -12.10 -11.06
C THR A 145 12.69 -11.53 -12.40
N LEU A 146 12.64 -12.31 -13.48
CA LEU A 146 12.85 -11.82 -14.84
C LEU A 146 11.70 -10.89 -15.26
N GLY A 147 10.46 -11.23 -14.95
CA GLY A 147 9.28 -10.41 -15.19
C GLY A 147 9.40 -9.06 -14.46
N GLY A 148 9.75 -9.11 -13.17
CA GLY A 148 10.07 -7.93 -12.38
C GLY A 148 11.20 -7.09 -13.01
N ALA A 149 12.32 -7.70 -13.40
CA ALA A 149 13.43 -6.95 -14.02
C ALA A 149 13.03 -6.23 -15.31
N ILE A 150 12.19 -6.86 -16.15
CA ILE A 150 11.65 -6.24 -17.38
C ILE A 150 10.77 -5.05 -17.00
N THR A 151 9.79 -5.25 -16.12
CA THR A 151 8.87 -4.19 -15.69
C THR A 151 9.62 -3.03 -15.05
N ALA A 152 10.61 -3.30 -14.19
CA ALA A 152 11.45 -2.30 -13.55
C ALA A 152 12.19 -1.44 -14.57
N THR A 153 12.78 -2.08 -15.57
CA THR A 153 13.49 -1.41 -16.66
C THR A 153 12.56 -0.55 -17.50
N VAL A 154 11.33 -1.03 -17.77
CA VAL A 154 10.31 -0.27 -18.51
C VAL A 154 9.88 0.98 -17.73
N PHE A 155 9.54 0.88 -16.45
CA PHE A 155 9.15 2.05 -15.64
C PHE A 155 10.29 3.08 -15.56
N PHE A 156 11.52 2.62 -15.37
CA PHE A 156 12.69 3.48 -15.40
C PHE A 156 12.84 4.20 -16.74
N LEU A 157 12.82 3.47 -17.86
CA LEU A 157 13.00 4.01 -19.20
C LEU A 157 11.91 5.01 -19.58
N LEU A 158 10.64 4.70 -19.28
CA LEU A 158 9.52 5.60 -19.54
C LEU A 158 9.69 6.91 -18.77
N SER A 159 10.05 6.83 -17.49
CA SER A 159 10.21 7.99 -16.63
C SER A 159 11.44 8.84 -17.03
N ALA A 160 12.58 8.21 -17.29
CA ALA A 160 13.79 8.89 -17.74
C ALA A 160 13.60 9.50 -19.13
N GLY A 161 13.02 8.74 -20.06
CA GLY A 161 12.71 9.19 -21.41
C GLY A 161 11.74 10.37 -21.42
N LEU A 162 10.71 10.33 -20.57
CA LEU A 162 9.79 11.45 -20.39
C LEU A 162 10.57 12.71 -19.99
N VAL A 163 11.39 12.65 -18.94
CA VAL A 163 12.15 13.83 -18.47
C VAL A 163 13.16 14.33 -19.52
N LEU A 164 13.82 13.43 -20.25
CA LEU A 164 14.74 13.79 -21.32
C LEU A 164 14.05 14.43 -22.53
N ALA A 165 12.78 14.11 -22.77
CA ALA A 165 11.99 14.70 -23.84
C ALA A 165 11.46 16.11 -23.51
N LEU A 166 11.48 16.51 -22.24
CA LEU A 166 11.00 17.82 -21.78
C LEU A 166 12.02 18.92 -22.16
N LYS A 167 11.65 19.78 -23.12
CA LYS A 167 12.48 20.90 -23.59
C LYS A 167 12.37 22.19 -22.75
N PRO A 168 11.19 22.61 -22.27
CA PRO A 168 11.08 23.90 -21.59
C PRO A 168 11.71 23.90 -20.19
N GLY A 169 12.38 24.98 -19.79
CA GLY A 169 13.05 25.06 -18.48
C GLY A 169 12.13 24.92 -17.25
N TRP A 170 10.85 25.30 -17.37
CA TRP A 170 9.86 25.16 -16.28
C TRP A 170 9.52 23.70 -15.96
N THR A 171 9.74 22.78 -16.90
CA THR A 171 9.48 21.35 -16.69
C THR A 171 10.36 20.78 -15.58
N ARG A 172 11.58 21.32 -15.42
CA ARG A 172 12.46 21.00 -14.31
C ARG A 172 11.82 21.32 -12.96
N ILE A 173 11.06 22.41 -12.86
CA ILE A 173 10.33 22.76 -11.63
C ILE A 173 9.24 21.72 -11.35
N VAL A 174 8.49 21.28 -12.38
CA VAL A 174 7.48 20.22 -12.23
C VAL A 174 8.09 18.93 -11.71
N VAL A 175 9.21 18.48 -12.28
CA VAL A 175 9.88 17.25 -11.82
C VAL A 175 10.35 17.41 -10.37
N ARG A 176 10.84 18.59 -9.98
CA ARG A 176 11.22 18.88 -8.59
C ARG A 176 10.03 18.85 -7.64
N VAL A 177 8.87 19.38 -8.05
CA VAL A 177 7.62 19.30 -7.28
C VAL A 177 7.18 17.85 -7.14
N LEU A 178 7.22 17.04 -8.20
CA LEU A 178 6.95 15.60 -8.08
C LEU A 178 7.90 14.93 -7.07
N GLY A 179 9.18 15.28 -7.08
CA GLY A 179 10.16 14.85 -6.09
C GLY A 179 9.78 15.20 -4.64
N SER A 180 9.26 16.40 -4.39
CA SER A 180 8.87 16.79 -3.03
C SER A 180 7.66 16.01 -2.52
N TRP A 181 6.73 15.64 -3.42
CA TRP A 181 5.59 14.79 -3.06
C TRP A 181 6.06 13.37 -2.72
N ILE A 182 6.98 12.81 -3.51
CA ILE A 182 7.59 11.49 -3.21
C ILE A 182 8.31 11.53 -1.85
N ALA A 183 9.06 12.59 -1.57
CA ALA A 183 9.75 12.77 -0.29
C ALA A 183 8.76 12.85 0.88
N ALA A 184 7.65 13.60 0.73
CA ALA A 184 6.61 13.71 1.73
C ALA A 184 5.93 12.36 2.00
N THR A 185 5.64 11.57 0.96
CA THR A 185 5.12 10.21 1.12
C THR A 185 6.11 9.32 1.89
N GLY A 186 7.41 9.38 1.57
CA GLY A 186 8.44 8.67 2.33
C GLY A 186 8.48 9.07 3.81
N LEU A 187 8.35 10.37 4.11
CA LEU A 187 8.27 10.88 5.48
C LEU A 187 7.02 10.39 6.22
N LEU A 188 5.87 10.37 5.55
CA LEU A 188 4.61 9.84 6.11
C LEU A 188 4.74 8.35 6.42
N MET A 189 5.30 7.55 5.49
CA MET A 189 5.53 6.12 5.69
C MET A 189 6.50 5.87 6.87
N ALA A 190 7.58 6.66 6.97
CA ALA A 190 8.52 6.57 8.08
C ALA A 190 7.83 6.94 9.42
N GLY A 191 7.03 8.01 9.45
CA GLY A 191 6.26 8.42 10.62
C GLY A 191 5.25 7.36 11.06
N TRP A 192 4.57 6.72 10.09
CA TRP A 192 3.66 5.61 10.36
C TRP A 192 4.38 4.42 10.98
N TRP A 193 5.52 4.02 10.41
CA TRP A 193 6.34 2.94 10.93
C TRP A 193 6.77 3.20 12.38
N ILE A 194 7.25 4.42 12.69
CA ILE A 194 7.61 4.83 14.06
C ILE A 194 6.41 4.74 14.99
N HIS A 195 5.22 5.15 14.53
CA HIS A 195 4.00 5.08 15.33
C HIS A 195 3.62 3.62 15.65
N THR A 196 3.67 2.72 14.66
CA THR A 196 3.28 1.31 14.83
C THR A 196 4.29 0.49 15.62
N SER A 197 5.57 0.88 15.61
CA SER A 197 6.63 0.18 16.34
C SER A 197 6.61 0.42 17.87
N LYS A 198 5.77 1.34 18.36
CA LYS A 198 5.64 1.59 19.80
C LYS A 198 4.92 0.43 20.49
N PRO A 199 5.45 -0.09 21.62
CA PRO A 199 4.76 -1.11 22.39
C PRO A 199 3.38 -0.63 22.81
N ARG A 200 2.33 -1.43 22.56
CA ARG A 200 1.01 -1.12 23.10
C ARG A 200 1.02 -1.37 24.60
N PRO A 201 0.41 -0.49 25.42
CA PRO A 201 0.24 -0.78 26.83
C PRO A 201 -0.54 -2.08 26.99
N PRO A 202 -0.25 -2.88 28.04
CA PRO A 202 -0.94 -4.13 28.27
C PRO A 202 -2.45 -3.89 28.32
N LYS A 203 -3.21 -4.72 27.61
CA LYS A 203 -4.66 -4.65 27.63
C LYS A 203 -5.10 -4.83 29.10
N PRO A 204 -5.93 -3.94 29.67
CA PRO A 204 -6.37 -4.11 31.04
C PRO A 204 -7.09 -5.47 31.18
N PRO A 205 -6.96 -6.15 32.33
CA PRO A 205 -7.56 -7.46 32.53
C PRO A 205 -9.06 -7.40 32.22
N GLN A 206 -9.57 -8.42 31.53
CA GLN A 206 -10.99 -8.52 31.17
C GLN A 206 -11.83 -8.56 32.47
N GLY A 207 -12.30 -7.40 32.90
CA GLY A 207 -12.94 -7.20 34.19
C GLY A 207 -12.66 -5.84 34.81
N ALA A 208 -11.50 -5.24 34.59
CA ALA A 208 -11.15 -3.92 35.14
C ALA A 208 -12.00 -2.78 34.56
N ALA A 209 -12.39 -2.87 33.29
CA ALA A 209 -13.31 -1.91 32.67
C ALA A 209 -14.75 -2.05 33.19
N ARG A 210 -15.17 -3.26 33.56
CA ARG A 210 -16.47 -3.48 34.23
C ARG A 210 -16.41 -2.97 35.67
N ALA A 211 -15.32 -3.21 36.38
CA ALA A 211 -15.11 -2.73 37.74
C ALA A 211 -15.10 -1.19 37.83
N SER A 212 -14.49 -0.48 36.87
CA SER A 212 -14.47 0.99 36.87
C SER A 212 -15.83 1.61 36.54
N ILE A 213 -16.65 0.96 35.70
CA ILE A 213 -18.05 1.35 35.44
C ILE A 213 -18.91 1.10 36.70
N PHE A 214 -18.75 -0.06 37.34
CA PHE A 214 -19.49 -0.41 38.55
C PHE A 214 -19.14 0.50 39.72
N TRP A 215 -17.85 0.83 39.90
CA TRP A 215 -17.40 1.74 40.96
C TRP A 215 -17.90 3.16 40.75
N ARG A 216 -17.91 3.66 39.51
CA ARG A 216 -18.49 4.97 39.16
C ARG A 216 -20.01 5.00 39.35
N ALA A 217 -20.72 3.92 39.00
CA ALA A 217 -22.16 3.80 39.20
C ALA A 217 -22.53 3.71 40.69
N SER A 218 -21.81 2.91 41.49
CA SER A 218 -22.00 2.83 42.94
C SER A 218 -21.67 4.14 43.64
N ALA A 219 -20.58 4.84 43.28
CA ALA A 219 -20.25 6.13 43.86
C ALA A 219 -21.32 7.20 43.56
N ALA A 220 -21.92 7.18 42.36
CA ALA A 220 -23.03 8.06 42.01
C ALA A 220 -24.33 7.76 42.77
N LEU A 221 -24.62 6.48 43.02
CA LEU A 221 -25.79 6.04 43.80
C LEU A 221 -25.65 6.35 45.29
N SER A 222 -24.46 6.19 45.87
CA SER A 222 -24.20 6.52 47.29
C SER A 222 -24.16 8.02 47.57
N ALA A 223 -23.98 8.86 46.55
CA ALA A 223 -23.99 10.32 46.69
C ALA A 223 -25.40 10.95 46.56
N CYS A 224 -26.44 10.16 46.28
CA CYS A 224 -27.79 10.66 46.03
C CYS A 224 -28.82 10.02 46.99
N PRO A 225 -29.12 10.63 48.16
CA PRO A 225 -30.05 10.04 49.13
C PRO A 225 -31.51 9.93 48.63
N ALA A 226 -31.85 10.56 47.50
CA ALA A 226 -33.20 10.56 46.93
C ALA A 226 -33.60 9.21 46.28
N LEU A 227 -32.65 8.35 45.89
CA LEU A 227 -32.94 7.09 45.18
C LEU A 227 -33.12 5.88 46.10
N SER A 228 -32.69 5.95 47.37
CA SER A 228 -32.83 4.85 48.32
C SER A 228 -34.27 4.66 48.80
N ALA A 229 -35.08 5.73 48.81
CA ALA A 229 -36.44 5.70 49.34
C ALA A 229 -37.48 5.06 48.39
N ALA A 230 -37.18 4.88 47.11
CA ALA A 230 -38.14 4.39 46.11
C ALA A 230 -38.25 2.86 46.03
N ALA A 231 -37.34 2.10 46.65
CA ALA A 231 -37.32 0.64 46.58
C ALA A 231 -38.17 -0.07 47.66
N ALA A 232 -38.84 0.68 48.54
CA ALA A 232 -39.52 0.13 49.72
C ALA A 232 -41.01 0.52 49.79
N SER A 233 -41.83 0.11 48.82
CA SER A 233 -43.27 -0.10 49.07
C SER A 233 -43.92 -1.02 48.02
N PRO A 234 -44.51 -2.18 48.39
CA PRO A 234 -45.41 -2.93 47.53
C PRO A 234 -46.86 -2.56 47.88
N PHE A 235 -47.58 -1.93 46.94
CA PHE A 235 -49.03 -1.70 47.06
C PHE A 235 -49.78 -2.56 46.05
N SER A 236 -50.72 -3.32 46.61
CA SER A 236 -51.71 -4.23 46.04
C SER A 236 -52.77 -3.53 45.19
N GLU A 237 -53.28 -4.19 44.14
CA GLU A 237 -54.70 -4.04 43.75
C GLU A 237 -55.21 -5.21 42.87
N THR A 238 -56.05 -6.03 43.51
CA THR A 238 -57.38 -6.53 43.09
C THR A 238 -57.69 -6.75 41.60
N ARG A 239 -57.97 -8.01 41.23
CA ARG A 239 -58.85 -8.33 40.09
C ARG A 239 -59.84 -9.41 40.51
N SER A 240 -61.09 -9.02 40.68
CA SER A 240 -62.24 -9.89 40.99
C SER A 240 -63.35 -9.70 39.94
N ALA A 241 -63.95 -10.83 39.58
CA ALA A 241 -65.31 -11.03 39.07
C ALA A 241 -65.65 -10.69 37.61
N GLY A 242 -65.90 -11.75 36.84
CA GLY A 242 -66.75 -11.79 35.65
C GLY A 242 -67.16 -13.24 35.38
N LYS A 243 -68.35 -13.62 35.86
CA LYS A 243 -68.94 -14.98 35.91
C LYS A 243 -69.89 -15.19 34.70
N ALA A 244 -70.18 -16.46 34.40
CA ALA A 244 -71.37 -17.01 33.66
C ALA A 244 -71.28 -17.06 32.11
N LEU A 245 -71.71 -18.08 31.34
CA LEU A 245 -72.56 -19.27 31.53
C LEU A 245 -72.47 -20.21 30.29
N ARG A 246 -72.72 -21.52 30.51
CA ARG A 246 -73.38 -22.56 29.65
C ARG A 246 -72.62 -23.31 28.52
N ALA A 247 -72.55 -24.63 28.73
CA ALA A 247 -72.59 -25.75 27.78
C ALA A 247 -74.05 -25.94 27.21
N PRO A 248 -74.43 -26.96 26.40
CA PRO A 248 -73.70 -28.17 25.99
C PRO A 248 -73.87 -28.65 24.51
N SER A 249 -72.98 -29.55 24.09
CA SER A 249 -73.27 -30.80 23.34
C SER A 249 -71.98 -31.60 23.20
#